data_AF-A0A0K8R3Y5-F1
#
_entry.id   AF-A0A0K8R3Y5-F1
#
_cell.length_a   1.000
_cell.length_b   1.000
_cell.length_c   1.000
_cell.angle_alpha   90.00
_cell.angle_beta   90.00
_cell.angle_gamma   90.00
#
_symmetry.space_group_name_H-M   'P 1'
#
loop_
_entity.id
_entity.type
_entity.pdbx_description
1 polymer ?
#
loop_
_entity_poly.entity_id
_entity_poly.type
_entity_poly.pdbx_seq_one_letter_code
_entity_poly.pdbx_strand_id
1 'polypeptide(L)'
;PLTQDETSLRCLRRLASKPILQERSLHLSPFSYSKLKRKLKDWEGVVGLEVHVQIASESKLFSASPYSFGAPPNSQVSPFDASVPGTLPVLNRRCVEAAVLSALALNCKVNAVSHFDRKHYFYADMPAGYQITQQRS
;
A
#
# COMPACT_ATOMS: atom_id res chain seq x y z
N PRO A 1 -17.59 19.52 -12.28
CA PRO A 1 -16.55 18.47 -12.13
C PRO A 1 -15.62 18.82 -10.96
N LEU A 2 -15.76 18.10 -9.84
CA LEU A 2 -14.89 18.28 -8.67
C LEU A 2 -13.51 17.69 -8.99
N THR A 3 -12.45 18.43 -8.68
CA THR A 3 -11.06 17.97 -8.84
C THR A 3 -10.78 16.79 -7.91
N GLN A 4 -9.85 15.90 -8.28
CA GLN A 4 -9.50 14.72 -7.48
C GLN A 4 -9.11 15.07 -6.03
N ASP A 5 -8.58 16.27 -5.80
CA ASP A 5 -8.20 16.83 -4.50
C ASP A 5 -9.39 17.00 -3.53
N GLU A 6 -10.54 17.49 -4.03
CA GLU A 6 -11.78 17.66 -3.28
C GLU A 6 -12.42 16.33 -2.85
N THR A 7 -12.11 15.25 -3.55
CA THR A 7 -12.63 13.91 -3.28
C THR A 7 -11.82 13.24 -2.15
N SER A 8 -10.49 13.41 -2.16
CA SER A 8 -9.58 12.90 -1.14
C SER A 8 -9.81 13.55 0.23
N LEU A 9 -9.99 14.87 0.28
CA LEU A 9 -10.29 15.60 1.52
C LEU A 9 -11.67 15.24 2.10
N ARG A 10 -12.66 14.94 1.26
CA ARG A 10 -13.96 14.41 1.71
C ARG A 10 -13.86 13.00 2.27
N CYS A 11 -13.00 12.15 1.70
CA CYS A 11 -12.76 10.81 2.20
C CYS A 11 -12.14 10.84 3.61
N LEU A 12 -11.10 11.66 3.82
CA LEU A 12 -10.46 11.84 5.12
C LEU A 12 -11.44 12.39 6.17
N ARG A 13 -12.26 13.38 5.81
CA ARG A 13 -13.32 13.91 6.71
C ARG A 13 -14.40 12.87 7.05
N ARG A 14 -14.74 11.96 6.13
CA ARG A 14 -15.70 10.87 6.37
C ARG A 14 -15.13 9.71 7.19
N LEU A 15 -13.82 9.48 7.15
CA LEU A 15 -13.15 8.48 7.98
C LEU A 15 -12.94 8.98 9.41
N ALA A 16 -12.71 10.28 9.61
CA ALA A 16 -12.60 10.88 10.94
C ALA A 16 -13.92 11.01 11.71
N SER A 17 -15.08 10.88 11.03
CA SER A 17 -16.41 11.10 11.61
C SER A 17 -17.24 9.82 11.78
N LYS A 18 -16.71 8.65 11.43
CA LYS A 18 -17.38 7.36 11.65
C LYS A 18 -16.78 6.68 12.88
N PRO A 19 -17.59 6.30 13.89
CA PRO A 19 -17.11 5.43 14.96
C PRO A 19 -16.69 4.09 14.33
N ILE A 20 -15.40 3.74 14.50
CA ILE A 20 -14.76 2.56 13.88
C ILE A 20 -15.12 1.24 14.60
N LEU A 21 -15.94 1.26 15.65
CA LEU A 21 -16.32 0.05 16.37
C LEU A 21 -17.82 -0.23 16.21
N GLN A 22 -18.19 -0.88 15.11
CA GLN A 22 -19.35 -1.76 15.15
C GLN A 22 -18.81 -3.16 15.33
N GLU A 23 -18.71 -3.59 16.59
CA GLU A 23 -18.40 -4.98 16.94
C GLU A 23 -19.40 -5.89 16.23
N ARG A 24 -18.97 -6.52 15.13
CA ARG A 24 -19.65 -7.71 14.63
C ARG A 24 -19.36 -8.82 15.63
N SER A 25 -20.23 -8.92 16.63
CA SER A 25 -20.33 -10.08 17.51
C SER A 25 -20.50 -11.32 16.62
N LEU A 26 -19.42 -12.08 16.45
CA LEU A 26 -19.50 -13.46 16.00
C LEU A 26 -20.49 -14.14 16.95
N HIS A 27 -21.67 -14.52 16.46
CA HIS A 27 -22.67 -15.27 17.20
C HIS A 27 -22.15 -16.68 17.49
N LEU A 28 -21.17 -16.77 18.37
CA LEU A 28 -20.74 -18.00 19.02
C LEU A 28 -21.63 -18.18 20.23
N SER A 29 -22.20 -19.37 20.40
CA SER A 29 -22.98 -19.67 21.60
C SER A 29 -22.13 -19.40 22.85
N PRO A 30 -22.70 -18.84 23.93
CA PRO A 30 -21.97 -18.50 25.17
C PRO A 30 -21.19 -19.69 25.76
N PHE A 31 -21.66 -20.91 25.46
CA PHE A 31 -21.07 -22.17 25.90
C PHE A 31 -19.74 -22.51 25.19
N SER A 32 -19.55 -22.06 23.95
CA SER A 32 -18.35 -22.34 23.15
C SER A 32 -17.18 -21.42 23.52
N TYR A 33 -17.45 -20.14 23.74
CA TYR A 33 -16.43 -19.13 24.05
C TYR A 33 -15.75 -19.36 25.41
N SER A 34 -16.51 -19.73 26.44
CA SER A 34 -15.97 -20.01 27.78
C SER A 34 -15.05 -21.23 27.81
N LYS A 35 -15.37 -22.27 27.02
CA LYS A 35 -14.56 -23.49 26.88
C LYS A 35 -13.25 -23.23 26.12
N LEU A 36 -13.30 -22.42 25.07
CA LEU A 36 -12.12 -21.96 24.32
C LEU A 36 -11.22 -21.05 25.16
N LYS A 37 -11.79 -20.06 25.85
CA LYS A 37 -11.07 -19.14 26.73
C LYS A 37 -10.31 -19.87 27.85
N ARG A 38 -10.88 -20.96 28.37
CA ARG A 38 -10.20 -21.81 29.37
C ARG A 38 -9.04 -22.62 28.79
N LYS A 39 -9.11 -23.00 27.52
CA LYS A 39 -8.07 -23.78 26.83
C LYS A 39 -6.92 -22.89 26.31
N LEU A 40 -7.20 -21.61 26.07
CA LEU A 40 -6.24 -20.60 25.61
C LEU A 40 -5.58 -19.84 26.77
N LYS A 41 -5.80 -20.24 28.02
CA LYS A 41 -5.37 -19.49 29.22
C LYS A 41 -3.85 -19.31 29.29
N ASP A 42 -3.09 -20.17 28.63
CA ASP A 42 -1.62 -20.17 28.57
C ASP A 42 -1.07 -19.64 27.23
N TRP A 43 -1.93 -19.14 26.33
CA TRP A 43 -1.55 -18.66 24.99
C TRP A 43 -1.91 -17.18 24.80
N GLU A 44 -0.96 -16.40 24.30
CA GLU A 44 -1.17 -15.00 23.90
C GLU A 44 -1.08 -14.87 22.37
N GLY A 45 -2.08 -14.20 21.76
CA GLY A 45 -2.11 -13.98 20.32
C GLY A 45 -1.32 -12.73 19.94
N VAL A 46 -0.27 -12.89 19.13
CA VAL A 46 0.51 -11.78 18.58
C VAL A 46 0.18 -11.62 17.10
N VAL A 47 -0.27 -10.43 16.70
CA VAL A 47 -0.69 -10.13 15.32
C VAL A 47 0.12 -8.96 14.77
N GLY A 48 0.79 -9.19 13.63
CA GLY A 48 1.40 -8.14 12.82
C GLY A 48 0.56 -7.86 11.58
N LEU A 49 0.54 -6.61 11.13
CA LEU A 49 -0.15 -6.20 9.91
C LEU A 49 0.86 -5.68 8.88
N GLU A 50 0.69 -6.12 7.64
CA GLU A 50 1.40 -5.56 6.49
C GLU A 50 0.35 -4.89 5.58
N VAL A 51 0.50 -3.58 5.38
CA VAL A 51 -0.48 -2.77 4.66
C VAL A 51 0.19 -2.13 3.46
N HIS A 52 -0.31 -2.44 2.27
CA HIS A 52 0.13 -1.84 1.01
C HIS A 52 -0.90 -0.79 0.58
N VAL A 53 -0.46 0.45 0.38
CA VAL A 53 -1.31 1.57 0.00
C VAL A 53 -0.86 2.11 -1.35
N GLN A 54 -1.79 2.22 -2.30
CA GLN A 54 -1.50 2.82 -3.60
C GLN A 54 -1.48 4.35 -3.49
N ILE A 55 -0.37 4.96 -3.88
CA ILE A 55 -0.25 6.42 -3.93
C ILE A 55 -1.07 6.95 -5.11
N ALA A 56 -2.00 7.86 -4.83
CA ALA A 56 -2.73 8.60 -5.85
C ALA A 56 -1.77 9.56 -6.57
N SER A 57 -1.45 9.25 -7.82
CA SER A 57 -0.53 10.00 -8.67
C SER A 57 -0.96 9.89 -10.13
N GLU A 58 -0.58 10.87 -10.95
CA GLU A 58 -0.92 10.91 -12.38
C GLU A 58 -0.09 9.91 -13.21
N SER A 59 1.10 9.56 -12.74
CA SER A 59 2.04 8.64 -13.38
C SER A 59 2.65 7.67 -12.38
N LYS A 60 3.10 6.51 -12.86
CA LYS A 60 3.69 5.45 -12.04
C LYS A 60 4.96 5.89 -11.31
N LEU A 61 5.41 5.06 -10.36
CA LEU A 61 6.56 5.38 -9.50
C LEU A 61 7.89 5.52 -10.26
N PHE A 62 8.08 4.74 -11.33
CA PHE A 62 9.35 4.67 -12.07
C PHE A 62 9.21 4.93 -13.58
N SER A 63 8.03 5.30 -14.06
CA SER A 63 7.76 5.56 -15.47
C SER A 63 6.69 6.65 -15.64
N ALA A 64 6.64 7.25 -16.84
CA ALA A 64 5.69 8.32 -17.17
C ALA A 64 4.27 7.79 -17.49
N SER A 65 4.06 6.47 -17.52
CA SER A 65 2.74 5.91 -17.83
C SER A 65 1.72 6.24 -16.74
N PRO A 66 0.48 6.54 -17.11
CA PRO A 66 -0.58 6.77 -16.13
C PRO A 66 -1.06 5.46 -15.50
N TYR A 67 -1.93 5.61 -14.51
CA TYR A 67 -2.77 4.53 -14.00
C TYR A 67 -4.21 5.02 -13.89
N SER A 68 -5.15 4.23 -14.40
CA SER A 68 -6.56 4.39 -14.12
C SER A 68 -7.22 3.02 -13.95
N PHE A 69 -8.00 2.88 -12.89
CA PHE A 69 -8.78 1.67 -12.64
C PHE A 69 -9.70 1.34 -13.83
N GLY A 70 -9.69 0.08 -14.27
CA GLY A 70 -10.54 -0.39 -15.37
C GLY A 70 -10.06 -0.06 -16.78
N ALA A 71 -8.83 0.46 -16.95
CA ALA A 71 -8.24 0.64 -18.27
C ALA A 71 -8.14 -0.71 -19.04
N PRO A 72 -8.21 -0.70 -20.39
CA PRO A 72 -8.01 -1.91 -21.18
C PRO A 72 -6.65 -2.58 -20.87
N PRO A 73 -6.56 -3.92 -20.98
CA PRO A 73 -5.32 -4.65 -20.72
C PRO A 73 -4.13 -4.07 -21.51
N ASN A 74 -3.00 -3.88 -20.83
CA ASN A 74 -1.75 -3.41 -21.42
C ASN A 74 -1.80 -2.04 -22.13
N SER A 75 -2.87 -1.24 -21.93
CA SER A 75 -3.02 0.08 -22.56
C SER A 75 -2.25 1.21 -21.88
N GLN A 76 -1.86 1.02 -20.61
CA GLN A 76 -1.17 2.01 -19.79
C GLN A 76 0.23 1.53 -19.42
N VAL A 77 1.03 1.16 -20.42
CA VAL A 77 2.33 0.51 -20.25
C VAL A 77 3.37 1.26 -21.10
N SER A 78 4.49 1.61 -20.49
CA SER A 78 5.69 2.13 -21.16
C SER A 78 6.71 1.02 -21.37
N PRO A 79 7.75 1.22 -22.21
CA PRO A 79 8.83 0.25 -22.38
C PRO A 79 9.48 -0.19 -21.06
N PHE A 80 9.61 0.71 -20.08
CA PHE A 80 10.13 0.36 -18.75
C PHE A 80 9.19 -0.59 -18.00
N ASP A 81 7.88 -0.32 -18.02
CA ASP A 81 6.89 -1.18 -17.35
C ASP A 81 6.82 -2.59 -17.97
N ALA A 82 7.14 -2.71 -19.26
CA ALA A 82 7.24 -3.97 -19.98
C ALA A 82 8.64 -4.61 -19.89
N SER A 83 9.56 -4.03 -19.11
CA SER A 83 10.96 -4.49 -18.96
C SER A 83 11.71 -4.65 -20.29
N VAL A 84 11.47 -3.74 -21.24
CA VAL A 84 12.21 -3.71 -22.49
C VAL A 84 13.70 -3.46 -22.20
N PRO A 85 14.62 -4.25 -22.76
CA PRO A 85 16.06 -4.09 -22.53
C PRO A 85 16.54 -2.66 -22.79
N GLY A 86 17.41 -2.15 -21.92
CA GLY A 86 17.99 -0.82 -22.02
C GLY A 86 17.16 0.31 -21.41
N THR A 87 15.97 0.03 -20.90
CA THR A 87 15.16 1.02 -20.17
C THR A 87 15.67 1.21 -18.73
N LEU A 88 15.50 2.42 -18.19
CA LEU A 88 15.96 2.80 -16.85
C LEU A 88 14.80 3.41 -16.03
N PRO A 89 14.74 3.18 -14.71
CA PRO A 89 13.72 3.74 -13.85
C PRO A 89 13.92 5.24 -13.64
N VAL A 90 12.83 6.02 -13.65
CA VAL A 90 12.84 7.45 -13.31
C VAL A 90 11.87 7.69 -12.16
N LEU A 91 12.41 8.04 -10.99
CA LEU A 91 11.63 8.19 -9.75
C LEU A 91 10.64 9.37 -9.82
N ASN A 92 9.39 9.08 -9.48
CA ASN A 92 8.33 10.09 -9.41
C ASN A 92 8.41 10.90 -8.10
N ARG A 93 8.71 12.20 -8.23
CA ARG A 93 8.81 13.14 -7.11
C ARG A 93 7.51 13.24 -6.30
N ARG A 94 6.34 13.25 -6.93
CA ARG A 94 5.05 13.36 -6.22
C ARG A 94 4.78 12.13 -5.35
N CYS A 95 5.20 10.95 -5.82
CA CYS A 95 5.11 9.73 -5.02
C CYS A 95 6.00 9.81 -3.77
N VAL A 96 7.22 10.35 -3.89
CA VAL A 96 8.12 10.53 -2.74
C VAL A 96 7.54 11.54 -1.74
N GLU A 97 7.04 12.69 -2.23
CA GLU A 97 6.40 13.70 -1.39
C GLU A 97 5.21 13.12 -0.61
N ALA A 98 4.33 12.37 -1.29
CA ALA A 98 3.19 11.69 -0.65
C ALA A 98 3.64 10.68 0.41
N ALA A 99 4.67 9.87 0.12
CA ALA A 99 5.22 8.91 1.07
C ALA A 99 5.81 9.58 2.32
N VAL A 100 6.55 10.67 2.17
CA VAL A 100 7.10 11.45 3.29
C VAL A 100 5.98 12.08 4.12
N LEU A 101 4.96 12.66 3.47
CA LEU A 101 3.80 13.21 4.17
C LEU A 101 3.04 12.12 4.95
N SER A 102 2.85 10.94 4.37
CA SER A 102 2.25 9.80 5.07
C SER A 102 3.09 9.37 6.28
N ALA A 103 4.41 9.31 6.16
CA ALA A 103 5.30 8.98 7.26
C ALA A 103 5.17 10.01 8.41
N LEU A 104 5.14 11.31 8.10
CA LEU A 104 4.93 12.36 9.09
C LEU A 104 3.55 12.27 9.74
N ALA A 105 2.49 12.01 8.97
CA ALA A 105 1.13 11.84 9.47
C ALA A 105 0.99 10.62 10.42
N LEU A 106 1.80 9.58 10.20
CA LEU A 106 1.88 8.39 11.05
C LEU A 106 2.88 8.55 12.21
N ASN A 107 3.44 9.74 12.42
CA ASN A 107 4.45 10.03 13.45
C ASN A 107 5.73 9.17 13.31
N CYS A 108 6.10 8.80 12.09
CA CYS A 108 7.34 8.08 11.82
C CYS A 108 8.55 9.03 11.82
N LYS A 109 9.73 8.50 12.16
CA LYS A 109 11.01 9.19 11.95
C LYS A 109 11.43 9.02 10.48
N VAL A 110 11.52 10.14 9.74
CA VAL A 110 11.96 10.13 8.34
C VAL A 110 13.49 10.19 8.28
N ASN A 111 14.10 9.28 7.52
CA ASN A 111 15.54 9.30 7.27
C ASN A 111 15.88 10.39 6.24
N ALA A 112 16.98 11.11 6.47
CA ALA A 112 17.44 12.15 5.54
C ALA A 112 17.91 11.58 4.19
N VAL A 113 18.40 10.34 4.21
CA VAL A 113 18.84 9.59 3.03
C VAL A 113 18.15 8.24 3.05
N SER A 114 17.72 7.78 1.87
CA SER A 114 17.17 6.46 1.68
C SER A 114 17.47 6.01 0.25
N HIS A 115 17.64 4.71 0.06
CA HIS A 115 17.96 4.10 -1.23
C HIS A 115 16.86 3.14 -1.67
N PHE A 116 16.85 2.83 -2.97
CA PHE A 116 16.04 1.76 -3.53
C PHE A 116 16.92 0.54 -3.82
N ASP A 117 16.41 -0.63 -3.44
CA ASP A 117 17.00 -1.94 -3.61
C ASP A 117 16.18 -2.79 -4.60
N ARG A 118 16.77 -3.90 -5.07
CA ARG A 118 16.08 -4.88 -5.92
C ARG A 118 15.79 -6.15 -5.14
N LYS A 119 14.50 -6.45 -4.96
CA LYS A 119 14.02 -7.72 -4.40
C LYS A 119 13.73 -8.69 -5.55
N HIS A 120 14.59 -9.68 -5.73
CA HIS A 120 14.52 -10.61 -6.87
C HIS A 120 13.56 -11.76 -6.59
N TYR A 121 12.64 -12.01 -7.52
CA TYR A 121 11.77 -13.18 -7.56
C TYR A 121 11.15 -13.32 -8.96
N PHE A 122 10.86 -14.55 -9.36
CA PHE A 122 10.27 -14.83 -10.66
C PHE A 122 8.77 -15.00 -10.53
N TYR A 123 8.02 -14.16 -11.24
CA TYR A 123 6.58 -14.28 -11.39
C TYR A 123 6.14 -13.65 -12.71
N ALA A 124 5.03 -14.13 -13.29
CA ALA A 124 4.60 -13.70 -14.62
C ALA A 124 4.20 -12.21 -14.69
N ASP A 125 3.78 -11.61 -13.57
CA ASP A 125 3.44 -10.19 -13.46
C ASP A 125 4.66 -9.28 -13.18
N MET A 126 5.84 -9.87 -12.98
CA MET A 126 7.07 -9.17 -12.63
C MET A 126 8.11 -9.36 -13.75
N PRO A 127 7.93 -8.69 -14.90
CA PRO A 127 8.72 -8.95 -16.10
C PRO A 127 10.22 -8.64 -15.93
N ALA A 128 10.59 -7.78 -14.97
CA ALA A 128 11.99 -7.46 -14.67
C ALA A 128 12.72 -8.57 -13.89
N GLY A 129 12.00 -9.53 -13.29
CA GLY A 129 12.56 -10.52 -12.36
C GLY A 129 12.97 -9.96 -11.00
N TYR A 130 12.63 -8.70 -10.72
CA TYR A 130 12.79 -8.05 -9.43
C TYR A 130 11.79 -6.92 -9.23
N GLN A 131 11.41 -6.71 -7.98
CA GLN A 131 10.68 -5.53 -7.52
C GLN A 131 11.68 -4.48 -7.01
N ILE A 132 11.53 -3.23 -7.47
CA ILE A 132 12.25 -2.10 -6.86
C ILE A 132 11.53 -1.75 -5.55
N THR A 133 12.24 -1.86 -4.43
CA THR A 133 11.71 -1.67 -3.06
C THR A 133 12.77 -1.01 -2.17
N GLN A 134 12.57 -0.94 -0.86
CA GLN A 134 13.57 -0.48 0.10
C GLN A 134 13.79 -1.58 1.15
N GLN A 135 15.04 -1.96 1.39
CA GLN A 135 15.41 -2.90 2.45
C GLN A 135 16.49 -2.31 3.37
N ARG A 136 17.42 -1.53 2.81
CA ARG A 136 18.51 -0.91 3.58
C ARG A 136 18.26 0.59 3.74
N SER A 137 18.40 1.08 4.98
CA SER A 137 18.37 2.51 5.32
C SER A 137 19.75 3.14 5.17
#